data_AF-A0A0G0S5C0-F1
#
_entry.id   AF-A0A0G0S5C0-F1
#
_cell.length_a   1.000
_cell.length_b   1.000
_cell.length_c   1.000
_cell.angle_alpha   90.00
_cell.angle_beta   90.00
_cell.angle_gamma   90.00
#
_symmetry.space_group_name_H-M   'P 1'
#
loop_
_entity.id
_entity.type
_entity.pdbx_description
1 polymer ?
#
loop_
_entity_poly.entity_id
_entity_poly.type
_entity_poly.pdbx_seq_one_letter_code
_entity_poly.pdbx_strand_id
1 'polypeptide(L)'
;MLNRGIDTNELGSAGALGFWTRKVYLTGFADGSITAVIRPGDRSGRTTRGWLPEKTDVAVRFIDVQGHTPPGVNQDDPRWVNPTFLPDDGTTIRITECLIKTIGELTEEDLRGCSPDCATPELVRYHLGVVYNMELPDVDQVITISIEDGVATNRGNPIILL
;
A
#
# COMPACT_ATOMS: atom_id res chain seq x y z
N MET A 1 1.57 -36.51 -15.73
CA MET A 1 1.24 -36.05 -14.37
C MET A 1 2.51 -36.11 -13.54
N LEU A 2 3.04 -34.95 -13.14
CA LEU A 2 3.94 -34.83 -12.00
C LEU A 2 3.75 -33.42 -11.44
N ASN A 3 2.95 -33.38 -10.38
CA ASN A 3 2.68 -32.23 -9.54
C ASN A 3 4.00 -31.89 -8.82
N ARG A 4 4.63 -30.77 -9.13
CA ARG A 4 5.63 -30.17 -8.26
C ARG A 4 4.96 -29.00 -7.57
N GLY A 5 4.61 -29.22 -6.31
CA GLY A 5 4.10 -28.18 -5.42
C GLY A 5 5.12 -27.04 -5.35
N ILE A 6 4.62 -25.81 -5.46
CA ILE A 6 5.40 -24.61 -5.20
C ILE A 6 5.49 -24.48 -3.68
N ASP A 7 6.72 -24.57 -3.18
CA ASP A 7 7.08 -24.34 -1.79
C ASP A 7 7.00 -22.83 -1.54
N THR A 8 6.07 -22.37 -0.69
CA THR A 8 5.76 -20.95 -0.47
C THR A 8 6.64 -20.28 0.60
N ASN A 9 7.77 -20.90 0.96
CA ASN A 9 8.60 -20.49 2.10
C ASN A 9 9.91 -19.76 1.74
N GLU A 10 10.13 -19.40 0.47
CA GLU A 10 11.19 -18.46 0.11
C GLU A 10 10.58 -17.06 -0.05
N LEU A 11 10.38 -16.37 1.08
CA LEU A 11 10.07 -14.93 1.14
C LEU A 11 11.30 -14.13 0.68
N GLY A 12 11.57 -14.16 -0.62
CA GLY A 12 12.62 -13.43 -1.29
C GLY A 12 12.15 -13.05 -2.69
N SER A 13 11.98 -11.75 -2.93
CA SER A 13 11.74 -11.11 -4.23
C SER A 13 10.44 -11.51 -4.98
N ALA A 14 9.56 -10.51 -5.17
CA ALA A 14 8.42 -10.51 -6.09
C ALA A 14 7.30 -11.57 -5.83
N GLY A 15 6.23 -11.18 -5.13
CA GLY A 15 4.97 -11.96 -5.24
C GLY A 15 3.97 -11.92 -4.10
N ALA A 16 4.28 -11.35 -2.94
CA ALA A 16 3.25 -11.17 -1.91
C ALA A 16 2.40 -9.94 -2.25
N LEU A 17 1.10 -10.15 -2.47
CA LEU A 17 0.11 -9.09 -2.53
C LEU A 17 0.16 -8.33 -1.19
N GLY A 18 0.77 -7.15 -1.20
CA GLY A 18 1.09 -6.42 0.02
C GLY A 18 0.99 -4.91 -0.19
N PHE A 19 0.36 -4.26 0.78
CA PHE A 19 0.39 -2.82 0.94
C PHE A 19 1.47 -2.44 1.91
N TRP A 20 2.16 -1.35 1.59
CA TRP A 20 3.04 -0.67 2.52
C TRP A 20 2.55 0.75 2.74
N THR A 21 2.61 1.22 3.98
CA THR A 21 2.14 2.55 4.33
C THR A 21 2.90 3.08 5.55
N ARG A 22 2.69 4.34 5.91
CA ARG A 22 3.41 4.96 7.03
C ARG A 22 2.89 4.41 8.36
N LYS A 23 3.80 4.15 9.30
CA LYS A 23 3.45 3.70 10.65
C LYS A 23 2.49 4.62 11.42
N VAL A 24 2.42 5.90 11.06
CA VAL A 24 1.48 6.85 11.70
C VAL A 24 0.01 6.49 11.48
N TYR A 25 -0.30 5.65 10.49
CA TYR A 25 -1.67 5.22 10.18
C TYR A 25 -2.11 3.96 10.89
N LEU A 26 -1.26 3.35 11.72
CA LEU A 26 -1.58 2.11 12.45
C LEU A 26 -2.97 2.15 13.09
N THR A 27 -3.24 3.21 13.87
CA THR A 27 -4.54 3.39 14.53
C THR A 27 -5.69 3.47 13.54
N GLY A 28 -5.50 4.15 12.41
CA GLY A 28 -6.55 4.33 11.41
C GLY A 28 -6.95 3.05 10.68
N PHE A 29 -6.01 2.12 10.52
CA PHE A 29 -6.33 0.76 10.06
C PHE A 29 -6.97 -0.08 11.18
N ALA A 30 -6.50 0.07 12.43
CA ALA A 30 -6.99 -0.71 13.56
C ALA A 30 -8.43 -0.35 13.97
N ASP A 31 -8.82 0.93 13.83
CA ASP A 31 -10.15 1.43 14.20
C ASP A 31 -11.13 1.56 13.02
N GLY A 32 -10.68 1.23 11.80
CA GLY A 32 -11.50 1.30 10.58
C GLY A 32 -11.76 2.72 10.06
N SER A 33 -11.07 3.74 10.58
CA SER A 33 -11.20 5.10 10.06
C SER A 33 -10.53 5.31 8.70
N ILE A 34 -9.58 4.45 8.31
CA ILE A 34 -9.01 4.39 6.97
C ILE A 34 -9.67 3.24 6.19
N THR A 35 -10.50 3.61 5.21
CA THR A 35 -11.25 2.68 4.35
C THR A 35 -10.84 2.79 2.87
N ALA A 36 -9.83 3.60 2.56
CA ALA A 36 -9.22 3.68 1.23
C ALA A 36 -7.72 3.95 1.35
N VAL A 37 -6.96 3.50 0.35
CA VAL A 37 -5.52 3.78 0.24
C VAL A 37 -5.16 4.19 -1.17
N ILE A 38 -4.17 5.06 -1.32
CA ILE A 38 -3.71 5.54 -2.62
C ILE A 38 -2.29 5.06 -2.93
N ARG A 39 -2.01 4.73 -4.20
CA ARG A 39 -0.68 4.32 -4.65
C ARG A 39 -0.31 4.91 -6.02
N PRO A 40 0.99 5.03 -6.34
CA PRO A 40 1.44 5.42 -7.66
C PRO A 40 1.24 4.30 -8.70
N GLY A 41 0.81 4.72 -9.88
CA GLY A 41 0.66 3.93 -11.10
C GLY A 41 -0.64 3.14 -11.20
N ASP A 42 -0.86 2.58 -12.39
CA ASP A 42 -1.91 1.61 -12.68
C ASP A 42 -1.48 0.20 -12.24
N ARG A 43 -2.31 -0.47 -11.42
CA ARG A 43 -2.11 -1.85 -10.92
C ARG A 43 -3.22 -2.82 -11.33
N SER A 44 -4.04 -2.46 -12.33
CA SER A 44 -5.17 -3.29 -12.79
C SER A 44 -4.75 -4.50 -13.63
N GLY A 45 -3.60 -4.41 -14.31
CA GLY A 45 -3.09 -5.48 -15.18
C GLY A 45 -2.49 -6.67 -14.43
N ARG A 46 -2.88 -7.90 -14.79
CA ARG A 46 -2.36 -9.16 -14.20
C ARG A 46 -0.85 -9.34 -14.30
N THR A 47 -0.24 -8.75 -15.32
CA THR A 47 1.21 -8.79 -15.57
C THR A 47 1.94 -7.64 -14.91
N THR A 48 1.21 -6.68 -14.33
CA THR A 48 1.79 -5.51 -13.68
C THR A 48 2.38 -5.91 -12.33
N ARG A 49 3.60 -5.48 -12.05
CA ARG A 49 4.20 -5.65 -10.71
C ARG A 49 3.31 -4.99 -9.67
N GLY A 50 2.96 -5.74 -8.63
CA GLY A 50 2.01 -5.29 -7.61
C GLY A 50 0.57 -5.23 -8.10
N TRP A 51 0.20 -6.08 -9.07
CA TRP A 51 -1.20 -6.29 -9.48
C TRP A 51 -2.08 -6.52 -8.25
N LEU A 52 -3.23 -5.85 -8.21
CA LEU A 52 -4.17 -5.91 -7.11
C LEU A 52 -5.49 -6.53 -7.59
N PRO A 53 -5.68 -7.85 -7.43
CA PRO A 53 -6.97 -8.46 -7.71
C PRO A 53 -8.01 -7.96 -6.71
N GLU A 54 -9.13 -7.47 -7.22
CA GLU A 54 -10.30 -7.19 -6.38
C GLU A 54 -10.74 -8.43 -5.60
N LYS A 55 -11.39 -8.21 -4.45
CA LYS A 55 -11.93 -9.26 -3.57
C LYS A 55 -10.85 -10.18 -3.00
N THR A 56 -9.64 -9.65 -2.84
CA THR A 56 -8.49 -10.37 -2.30
C THR A 56 -8.03 -9.72 -1.00
N ASP A 57 -7.71 -10.57 -0.04
CA ASP A 57 -7.12 -10.15 1.22
C ASP A 57 -5.62 -10.01 1.03
N VAL A 58 -5.07 -8.92 1.52
CA VAL A 58 -3.66 -8.56 1.33
C VAL A 58 -3.07 -8.05 2.63
N ALA A 59 -1.80 -8.36 2.87
CA ALA A 59 -1.11 -7.91 4.07
C ALA A 59 -0.81 -6.42 4.00
N VAL A 60 -0.90 -5.74 5.14
CA VAL A 60 -0.46 -4.35 5.31
C VAL A 60 0.83 -4.35 6.12
N ARG A 61 1.85 -3.66 5.61
CA ARG A 61 3.15 -3.49 6.26
C ARG A 61 3.39 -2.03 6.55
N PHE A 62 3.78 -1.74 7.78
CA PHE A 62 4.03 -0.37 8.21
C PHE A 62 5.51 -0.04 8.12
N ILE A 63 5.85 1.03 7.42
CA ILE A 63 7.23 1.50 7.23
C ILE A 63 7.76 2.02 8.56
N ASP A 64 8.88 1.45 9.02
CA ASP A 64 9.60 1.92 10.21
C ASP A 64 10.63 2.99 9.84
N VAL A 65 11.51 2.66 8.88
CA VAL A 65 12.48 3.58 8.28
C VAL A 65 12.20 3.70 6.79
N GLN A 66 12.07 4.94 6.34
CA GLN A 66 11.80 5.28 4.95
C GLN A 66 12.93 4.81 4.02
N GLY A 67 12.56 4.27 2.88
CA GLY A 67 13.50 3.93 1.81
C GLY A 67 13.92 5.15 1.00
N HIS A 68 14.71 4.94 -0.05
CA HIS A 68 15.08 5.96 -1.01
C HIS A 68 14.92 5.46 -2.43
N THR A 69 14.12 6.19 -3.20
CA THR A 69 13.88 5.94 -4.63
C THR A 69 14.34 7.17 -5.40
N PRO A 70 15.61 7.23 -5.84
CA PRO A 70 16.03 8.37 -6.65
C PRO A 70 15.21 8.43 -7.95
N PRO A 71 14.94 9.63 -8.50
CA PRO A 71 14.21 9.76 -9.77
C PRO A 71 14.87 8.96 -10.90
N GLY A 72 14.06 8.24 -11.67
CA GLY A 72 14.52 7.42 -12.80
C GLY A 72 15.24 6.12 -12.41
N VAL A 73 15.17 5.72 -11.14
CA VAL A 73 15.83 4.53 -10.61
C VAL A 73 14.82 3.40 -10.39
N ASN A 74 15.22 2.17 -10.74
CA ASN A 74 14.42 0.97 -10.48
C ASN A 74 14.95 0.19 -9.25
N GLN A 75 14.20 -0.81 -8.79
CA GLN A 75 14.52 -1.60 -7.60
C GLN A 75 15.84 -2.40 -7.68
N ASP A 76 16.39 -2.58 -8.88
CA ASP A 76 17.62 -3.34 -9.10
C ASP A 76 18.87 -2.43 -9.11
N ASP A 77 18.69 -1.11 -9.10
CA ASP A 77 19.78 -0.14 -9.07
C ASP A 77 20.32 0.01 -7.63
N PRO A 78 21.65 0.06 -7.43
CA PRO A 78 22.25 0.15 -6.11
C PRO A 78 21.95 1.45 -5.34
N ARG A 79 21.45 2.49 -6.01
CA ARG A 79 20.97 3.73 -5.36
C ARG A 79 19.57 3.57 -4.79
N TRP A 80 18.86 2.51 -5.16
CA TRP A 80 17.60 2.13 -4.54
C TRP A 80 17.85 1.59 -3.12
N VAL A 81 17.19 2.19 -2.14
CA VAL A 81 17.21 1.72 -0.75
C VAL A 81 15.80 1.29 -0.38
N ASN A 82 15.62 0.00 -0.10
CA ASN A 82 14.34 -0.50 0.39
C ASN A 82 14.02 0.09 1.77
N PRO A 83 12.76 0.46 2.05
CA PRO A 83 12.36 0.78 3.42
C PRO A 83 12.50 -0.45 4.31
N THR A 84 12.64 -0.19 5.61
CA THR A 84 12.48 -1.22 6.63
C THR A 84 11.07 -1.13 7.20
N PHE A 85 10.55 -2.26 7.65
CA PHE A 85 9.19 -2.37 8.16
C PHE A 85 9.20 -2.67 9.65
N LEU A 86 8.14 -2.25 10.33
CA LEU A 86 7.80 -2.77 11.64
C LEU A 86 7.61 -4.30 11.57
N PRO A 87 7.76 -5.01 12.70
CA PRO A 87 7.36 -6.40 12.80
C PRO A 87 5.96 -6.61 12.23
N ASP A 88 5.79 -7.70 11.49
CA ASP A 88 4.49 -8.05 10.94
C ASP A 88 3.52 -8.36 12.09
N ASP A 89 2.46 -7.56 12.19
CA ASP A 89 1.42 -7.71 13.21
C ASP A 89 0.21 -8.51 12.72
N GLY A 90 0.26 -9.01 11.48
CA GLY A 90 -0.83 -9.75 10.85
C GLY A 90 -1.97 -8.86 10.35
N THR A 91 -1.78 -7.54 10.24
CA THR A 91 -2.78 -6.66 9.63
C THR A 91 -3.01 -7.05 8.18
N THR A 92 -4.26 -7.38 7.86
CA THR A 92 -4.72 -7.66 6.50
C THR A 92 -5.89 -6.77 6.16
N ILE A 93 -6.05 -6.39 4.91
CA ILE A 93 -7.22 -5.64 4.40
C ILE A 93 -7.80 -6.37 3.19
N ARG A 94 -9.09 -6.20 2.93
CA ARG A 94 -9.76 -6.77 1.77
C ARG A 94 -10.03 -5.70 0.73
N ILE A 95 -9.51 -5.88 -0.48
CA ILE A 95 -9.71 -4.95 -1.57
C ILE A 95 -11.12 -5.11 -2.13
N THR A 96 -11.88 -4.01 -2.20
CA THR A 96 -13.26 -4.02 -2.72
C THR A 96 -13.37 -3.35 -4.08
N GLU A 97 -12.57 -2.30 -4.32
CA GLU A 97 -12.62 -1.51 -5.54
C GLU A 97 -11.25 -0.90 -5.83
N CYS A 98 -10.97 -0.69 -7.12
CA CYS A 98 -9.77 -0.03 -7.61
C CYS A 98 -10.17 1.07 -8.62
N LEU A 99 -9.90 2.33 -8.30
CA LEU A 99 -10.11 3.48 -9.17
C LEU A 99 -8.78 4.03 -9.67
N ILE A 100 -8.63 4.19 -10.99
CA ILE A 100 -7.39 4.71 -11.60
C ILE A 100 -7.67 6.08 -12.22
N LYS A 101 -6.89 7.08 -11.79
CA LYS A 101 -6.96 8.47 -12.28
C LYS A 101 -5.57 9.09 -12.29
N THR A 102 -5.37 10.19 -13.01
CA THR A 102 -4.22 11.07 -12.74
C THR A 102 -4.45 11.88 -11.47
N ILE A 103 -3.39 12.36 -10.82
CA ILE A 103 -3.50 13.18 -9.60
C ILE A 103 -4.39 14.41 -9.85
N GLY A 104 -4.23 15.08 -10.99
CA GLY A 104 -5.02 16.25 -11.37
C GLY A 104 -6.51 15.98 -11.65
N GLU A 105 -6.90 14.71 -11.82
CA GLU A 105 -8.29 14.29 -12.05
C GLU A 105 -9.00 13.81 -10.78
N LEU A 106 -8.27 13.70 -9.67
CA LEU A 106 -8.85 13.31 -8.39
C LEU A 106 -9.83 14.38 -7.89
N THR A 107 -10.85 13.91 -7.22
CA THR A 107 -11.82 14.70 -6.47
C THR A 107 -11.74 14.34 -4.98
N GLU A 108 -12.31 15.18 -4.11
CA GLU A 108 -12.40 14.84 -2.68
C GLU A 108 -13.21 13.55 -2.44
N GLU A 109 -14.18 13.24 -3.31
CA GLU A 109 -14.95 12.00 -3.23
C GLU A 109 -14.08 10.77 -3.50
N ASP A 110 -13.19 10.85 -4.50
CA ASP A 110 -12.23 9.77 -4.83
C ASP A 110 -11.23 9.51 -3.69
N LEU A 111 -11.17 10.39 -2.69
CA LEU A 111 -10.22 10.36 -1.58
C LEU A 111 -10.91 10.12 -0.23
N ARG A 112 -12.22 9.91 -0.24
CA ARG A 112 -13.00 9.60 0.96
C ARG A 112 -12.47 8.32 1.60
N GLY A 113 -12.15 8.40 2.89
CA GLY A 113 -11.63 7.26 3.66
C GLY A 113 -10.13 7.02 3.50
N CYS A 114 -9.42 7.83 2.70
CA CYS A 114 -7.96 7.82 2.69
C CYS A 114 -7.37 8.41 3.98
N SER A 115 -6.06 8.29 4.16
CA SER A 115 -5.35 8.95 5.25
C SER A 115 -5.56 10.48 5.24
N PRO A 116 -5.44 11.17 6.40
CA PRO A 116 -5.70 12.61 6.48
C PRO A 116 -4.85 13.47 5.54
N ASP A 117 -3.63 13.02 5.21
CA ASP A 117 -2.74 13.66 4.24
C ASP A 117 -3.00 13.24 2.79
N CYS A 118 -4.17 12.66 2.51
CA CYS A 118 -4.73 12.45 1.19
C CYS A 118 -6.13 13.07 1.07
N ALA A 119 -6.54 13.95 1.99
CA ALA A 119 -7.90 14.51 1.99
C ALA A 119 -8.23 15.37 0.76
N THR A 120 -7.22 15.82 0.01
CA THR A 120 -7.39 16.59 -1.23
C THR A 120 -6.42 16.10 -2.31
N PRO A 121 -6.71 16.34 -3.61
CA PRO A 121 -5.82 15.98 -4.71
C PRO A 121 -4.40 16.53 -4.56
N GLU A 122 -4.27 17.77 -4.07
CA GLU A 122 -2.95 18.39 -3.83
C GLU A 122 -2.15 17.64 -2.77
N LEU A 123 -2.80 17.12 -1.73
CA LEU A 123 -2.11 16.41 -0.64
C LEU A 123 -1.60 15.03 -1.06
N VAL A 124 -2.24 14.39 -2.03
CA VAL A 124 -1.84 13.07 -2.55
C VAL A 124 -0.38 13.06 -3.03
N ARG A 125 0.05 14.10 -3.74
CA ARG A 125 1.45 14.17 -4.23
C ARG A 125 2.45 14.19 -3.07
N TYR A 126 2.13 14.88 -1.98
CA TYR A 126 2.99 14.98 -0.81
C TYR A 126 2.98 13.68 -0.02
N HIS A 127 1.80 13.07 0.19
CA HIS A 127 1.68 11.77 0.83
C HIS A 127 2.52 10.71 0.10
N LEU A 128 2.28 10.56 -1.20
CA LEU A 128 3.01 9.60 -2.02
C LEU A 128 4.50 9.95 -2.08
N GLY A 129 4.85 11.23 -2.12
CA GLY A 129 6.24 11.65 -2.07
C GLY A 129 6.95 11.28 -0.78
N VAL A 130 6.27 11.32 0.36
CA VAL A 130 6.80 10.83 1.64
C VAL A 130 6.91 9.30 1.63
N VAL A 131 5.86 8.59 1.21
CA VAL A 131 5.82 7.11 1.24
C VAL A 131 6.83 6.47 0.29
N TYR A 132 7.05 7.08 -0.88
CA TYR A 132 7.91 6.53 -1.93
C TYR A 132 9.26 7.25 -2.04
N ASN A 133 9.44 8.33 -1.28
CA ASN A 133 10.61 9.20 -1.31
C ASN A 133 10.93 9.69 -2.74
N MET A 134 9.90 10.24 -3.40
CA MET A 134 9.96 10.70 -4.79
C MET A 134 9.12 11.98 -4.98
N GLU A 135 9.35 12.73 -6.05
CA GLU A 135 8.43 13.79 -6.48
C GLU A 135 7.46 13.23 -7.53
N LEU A 136 6.19 13.58 -7.42
CA LEU A 136 5.15 13.19 -8.39
C LEU A 136 4.49 14.44 -8.98
N PRO A 137 4.55 14.66 -10.30
CA PRO A 137 3.77 15.69 -10.98
C PRO A 137 2.28 15.34 -11.02
N ASP A 138 1.41 16.36 -11.19
CA ASP A 138 -0.05 16.19 -11.18
C ASP A 138 -0.58 15.31 -12.35
N VAL A 139 0.24 15.08 -13.38
CA VAL A 139 -0.08 14.22 -14.52
C VAL A 139 0.19 12.74 -14.26
N ASP A 140 0.83 12.40 -13.13
CA ASP A 140 1.12 11.01 -12.81
C ASP A 140 -0.16 10.25 -12.46
N GLN A 141 -0.24 9.01 -12.94
CA GLN A 141 -1.32 8.10 -12.62
C GLN A 141 -1.19 7.58 -11.19
N VAL A 142 -2.33 7.49 -10.52
CA VAL A 142 -2.49 6.90 -9.20
C VAL A 142 -3.67 5.94 -9.21
N ILE A 143 -3.68 5.04 -8.25
CA ILE A 143 -4.76 4.12 -7.98
C ILE A 143 -5.27 4.36 -6.55
N THR A 144 -6.54 4.71 -6.41
CA THR A 144 -7.26 4.66 -5.13
C THR A 144 -7.86 3.26 -4.99
N ILE A 145 -7.68 2.66 -3.82
CA ILE A 145 -8.12 1.30 -3.53
C ILE A 145 -9.02 1.36 -2.31
N SER A 146 -10.31 1.11 -2.54
CA SER A 146 -11.27 0.97 -1.45
C SER A 146 -11.06 -0.37 -0.76
N ILE A 147 -11.18 -0.36 0.56
CA ILE A 147 -10.92 -1.53 1.40
C ILE A 147 -12.08 -1.75 2.37
N GLU A 148 -12.44 -3.01 2.54
CA GLU A 148 -13.27 -3.45 3.65
C GLU A 148 -12.40 -3.55 4.91
N ASP A 149 -13.00 -3.23 6.07
CA ASP A 149 -12.39 -3.41 7.37
C ASP A 149 -11.77 -4.80 7.46
N GLY A 150 -10.46 -4.82 7.50
CA GLY A 150 -9.70 -6.03 7.65
C GLY A 150 -9.56 -6.35 9.12
N VAL A 151 -9.97 -7.56 9.51
CA VAL A 151 -9.79 -8.03 10.89
C VAL A 151 -8.30 -8.07 11.19
N ALA A 152 -7.83 -7.21 12.09
CA ALA A 152 -6.56 -7.40 12.77
C ALA A 152 -6.68 -8.69 13.59
N THR A 153 -6.40 -9.85 12.98
CA THR A 153 -6.23 -11.09 13.72
C THR A 153 -4.85 -11.04 14.36
N ASN A 154 -4.77 -10.30 15.46
CA ASN A 154 -3.69 -10.48 16.41
C ASN A 154 -3.78 -11.94 16.85
N ARG A 155 -2.88 -12.80 16.34
CA ARG A 155 -2.73 -14.16 16.86
C ARG A 155 -2.21 -14.05 18.29
N GLY A 156 -3.10 -13.77 19.22
CA GLY A 156 -2.95 -14.15 20.62
C GLY A 156 -2.81 -13.06 21.67
N ASN A 157 -2.80 -11.75 21.39
CA ASN A 157 -2.78 -10.75 22.48
C ASN A 157 -3.62 -9.50 22.19
N PRO A 158 -4.64 -9.20 23.01
CA PRO A 158 -5.30 -7.90 22.97
C PRO A 158 -4.29 -6.82 23.41
N ILE A 159 -4.13 -5.78 22.59
CA ILE A 159 -3.47 -4.55 23.02
C ILE A 159 -4.41 -3.91 24.04
N ILE A 160 -4.04 -3.99 25.32
CA ILE A 160 -4.60 -3.15 26.37
C ILE A 160 -4.03 -1.75 26.09
N LEU A 161 -4.90 -0.84 25.65
CA LEU A 161 -4.62 0.60 25.71
C LEU A 161 -4.58 0.99 27.19
N LEU A 162 -3.39 1.26 27.71
CA LEU A 162 -3.18 1.95 29.00
C LEU A 162 -3.22 3.47 28.77
#